data_AF-A0AAX6DPV6-F1
#
_entry.id   AF-A0AAX6DPV6-F1
#
_cell.length_a   1.000
_cell.length_b   1.000
_cell.length_c   1.000
_cell.angle_alpha   90.00
_cell.angle_beta   90.00
_cell.angle_gamma   90.00
#
_symmetry.space_group_name_H-M   'P 1'
#
loop_
_entity.id
_entity.type
_entity.pdbx_description
1 polymer ?
#
loop_
_entity_poly.entity_id
_entity_poly.type
_entity_poly.pdbx_seq_one_letter_code
_entity_poly.pdbx_strand_id
1 'polypeptide(L)'
;MMGEKGAEIVGRGRFGNLGEDAVDQFFPPTVIVNVNHTMKLMQEEAFGPIIPIMKFSDDEEVIKLANDSNYGLGCAVFSGSQKRAIKIASQLQCGVAAINDFASSYMCQSLPFGGVKHSGFGRFAGVEGLRACCLVKSVVEDRFWPYIKTVIPKPIQYPIAENAFEFQVSLVETLYGMNIWDRLRAVTNLLKILTDQKSHQVQRSESDDCT
;
A
#
# COMPACT_ATOMS: atom_id res chain seq x y z
N MET A 1 -19.57 -28.58 18.82
CA MET A 1 -19.65 -27.34 18.02
C MET A 1 -19.45 -27.53 16.49
N MET A 2 -18.95 -28.68 15.97
CA MET A 2 -18.89 -28.94 14.51
C MET A 2 -20.21 -29.54 13.94
N GLY A 3 -20.89 -30.40 14.68
CA GLY A 3 -22.12 -31.07 14.21
C GLY A 3 -23.37 -30.17 14.13
N GLU A 4 -23.44 -29.10 14.92
CA GLU A 4 -24.63 -28.22 14.98
C GLU A 4 -24.77 -27.29 13.76
N LYS A 5 -23.71 -27.10 12.97
CA LYS A 5 -23.70 -26.18 11.82
C LYS A 5 -23.63 -26.91 10.46
N GLY A 6 -23.73 -28.24 10.43
CA GLY A 6 -23.78 -29.04 9.19
C GLY A 6 -22.44 -29.38 8.54
N ALA A 7 -21.30 -29.15 9.22
CA ALA A 7 -20.00 -29.56 8.70
C ALA A 7 -19.82 -31.09 8.76
N GLU A 8 -19.21 -31.66 7.71
CA GLU A 8 -19.03 -33.10 7.56
C GLU A 8 -17.55 -33.44 7.32
N ILE A 9 -17.02 -34.43 8.04
CA ILE A 9 -15.67 -34.96 7.81
C ILE A 9 -15.77 -36.09 6.78
N VAL A 10 -15.26 -35.84 5.57
CA VAL A 10 -15.29 -36.82 4.46
C VAL A 10 -14.01 -37.62 4.33
N GLY A 11 -12.92 -37.12 4.90
CA GLY A 11 -11.63 -37.77 4.88
C GLY A 11 -10.88 -37.51 6.17
N ARG A 12 -10.36 -38.56 6.79
CA ARG A 12 -9.46 -38.45 7.93
C ARG A 12 -8.30 -39.41 7.75
N GLY A 13 -7.09 -38.88 7.77
CA GLY A 13 -5.87 -39.66 7.76
C GLY A 13 -5.86 -40.65 8.92
N ARG A 14 -5.30 -41.82 8.67
CA ARG A 14 -4.97 -42.79 9.71
C ARG A 14 -3.46 -42.90 9.81
N PHE A 15 -2.99 -43.05 11.02
CA PHE A 15 -1.61 -43.41 11.32
C PHE A 15 -1.64 -44.77 12.02
N GLY A 16 -0.53 -45.51 11.96
CA GLY A 16 -0.37 -46.78 12.68
C GLY A 16 -0.31 -46.57 14.20
N ASN A 17 0.16 -47.57 14.94
CA ASN A 17 0.44 -47.36 16.37
C ASN A 17 1.57 -46.34 16.52
N LEU A 18 1.25 -45.15 17.03
CA LEU A 18 2.24 -44.29 17.67
C LEU A 18 2.82 -45.11 18.84
N GLY A 19 4.14 -45.24 18.91
CA GLY A 19 4.78 -45.96 20.01
C GLY A 19 4.40 -45.35 21.36
N GLU A 20 4.53 -46.10 22.45
CA GLU A 20 4.15 -45.65 23.80
C GLU A 20 4.86 -44.34 24.23
N ASP A 21 6.01 -44.03 23.62
CA ASP A 21 6.78 -42.79 23.86
C ASP A 21 6.44 -41.64 22.90
N ALA A 22 5.49 -41.81 21.99
CA ALA A 22 5.14 -40.78 21.03
C ALA A 22 4.39 -39.64 21.72
N VAL A 23 4.86 -38.42 21.49
CA VAL A 23 4.24 -37.21 22.01
C VAL A 23 2.84 -37.07 21.38
N ASP A 24 1.79 -36.90 22.20
CA ASP A 24 0.36 -36.77 21.82
C ASP A 24 0.01 -35.52 20.96
N GLN A 25 0.99 -34.91 20.29
CA GLN A 25 0.82 -33.72 19.45
C GLN A 25 0.48 -34.04 17.99
N PHE A 26 -0.03 -35.25 17.72
CA PHE A 26 -0.41 -35.64 16.37
C PHE A 26 -1.88 -35.35 16.08
N PHE A 27 -2.16 -34.61 15.01
CA PHE A 27 -3.50 -34.45 14.46
C PHE A 27 -3.53 -34.98 13.01
N PRO A 28 -4.40 -35.94 12.67
CA PRO A 28 -4.44 -36.51 11.33
C PRO A 28 -4.96 -35.49 10.28
N PRO A 29 -4.44 -35.54 9.04
CA PRO A 29 -5.00 -34.78 7.92
C PRO A 29 -6.51 -34.99 7.81
N THR A 30 -7.28 -33.91 7.88
CA THR A 30 -8.75 -33.98 7.95
C THR A 30 -9.37 -33.08 6.89
N VAL A 31 -10.17 -33.68 6.01
CA VAL A 31 -10.93 -32.98 4.97
C VAL A 31 -12.36 -32.80 5.45
N ILE A 32 -12.83 -31.55 5.43
CA ILE A 32 -14.13 -31.17 5.94
C ILE A 32 -14.90 -30.45 4.84
N VAL A 33 -16.12 -30.88 4.56
CA VAL A 33 -17.01 -30.27 3.56
C VAL A 33 -18.23 -29.66 4.22
N ASN A 34 -19.06 -29.00 3.41
CA ASN A 34 -20.29 -28.31 3.85
C ASN A 34 -20.01 -27.23 4.91
N VAL A 35 -18.83 -26.61 4.83
CA VAL A 35 -18.43 -25.49 5.68
C VAL A 35 -18.96 -24.16 5.14
N ASN A 36 -19.13 -23.17 6.01
CA ASN A 36 -19.52 -21.81 5.64
C ASN A 36 -18.85 -20.77 6.55
N HIS A 37 -18.88 -19.49 6.17
CA HIS A 37 -18.24 -18.41 6.91
C HIS A 37 -18.86 -18.09 8.28
N THR A 38 -19.92 -18.77 8.72
CA THR A 38 -20.39 -18.64 10.12
C THR A 38 -19.64 -19.55 11.09
N MET A 39 -18.77 -20.43 10.58
CA MET A 39 -17.98 -21.38 11.35
C MET A 39 -16.61 -20.80 11.69
N LYS A 40 -16.14 -20.96 12.93
CA LYS A 40 -14.81 -20.51 13.35
C LYS A 40 -13.68 -21.04 12.48
N LEU A 41 -13.79 -22.30 12.04
CA LEU A 41 -12.83 -22.94 11.13
C LEU A 41 -12.61 -22.17 9.81
N MET A 42 -13.61 -21.39 9.36
CA MET A 42 -13.50 -20.57 8.15
C MET A 42 -13.08 -19.12 8.42
N GLN A 43 -13.05 -18.69 9.69
CA GLN A 43 -12.73 -17.31 10.08
C GLN A 43 -11.36 -17.18 10.76
N GLU A 44 -10.98 -18.20 11.51
CA GLU A 44 -9.75 -18.25 12.32
C GLU A 44 -8.73 -19.17 11.65
N GLU A 45 -7.45 -18.82 11.77
CA GLU A 45 -6.37 -19.60 11.21
C GLU A 45 -6.16 -20.89 12.00
N ALA A 46 -6.35 -22.04 11.35
CA ALA A 46 -6.29 -23.34 12.02
C ALA A 46 -4.86 -23.79 12.36
N PHE A 47 -3.85 -23.35 11.59
CA PHE A 47 -2.44 -23.76 11.73
C PHE A 47 -2.22 -25.27 11.90
N GLY A 48 -3.13 -26.07 11.33
CA GLY A 48 -3.17 -27.52 11.49
C GLY A 48 -3.56 -28.22 10.20
N PRO A 49 -3.45 -29.54 10.13
CA PRO A 49 -3.66 -30.30 8.90
C PRO A 49 -5.16 -30.52 8.64
N ILE A 50 -5.91 -29.43 8.51
CA ILE A 50 -7.35 -29.41 8.24
C ILE A 50 -7.58 -28.68 6.93
N ILE A 51 -8.32 -29.29 6.01
CA ILE A 51 -8.69 -28.72 4.71
C ILE A 51 -10.22 -28.56 4.68
N PRO A 52 -10.75 -27.37 5.00
CA PRO A 52 -12.16 -27.07 4.82
C PRO A 52 -12.46 -26.74 3.34
N ILE A 53 -13.54 -27.30 2.80
CA ILE A 53 -13.95 -27.15 1.39
C ILE A 53 -15.34 -26.53 1.33
N MET A 54 -15.40 -25.32 0.75
CA MET A 54 -16.64 -24.62 0.45
C MET A 54 -16.92 -24.66 -1.05
N LYS A 55 -18.18 -24.88 -1.42
CA LYS A 55 -18.65 -24.80 -2.81
C LYS A 55 -18.99 -23.36 -3.16
N PHE A 56 -18.82 -23.02 -4.43
CA PHE A 56 -19.22 -21.75 -5.03
C PHE A 56 -19.83 -22.03 -6.41
N SER A 57 -20.56 -21.06 -6.95
CA SER A 57 -21.36 -21.19 -8.17
C SER A 57 -20.73 -20.46 -9.35
N ASP A 58 -20.06 -19.33 -9.09
CA ASP A 58 -19.45 -18.47 -10.11
C ASP A 58 -18.16 -17.78 -9.62
N ASP A 59 -17.48 -17.10 -10.56
CA ASP A 59 -16.20 -16.45 -10.31
C ASP A 59 -16.34 -15.25 -9.35
N GLU A 60 -17.43 -14.50 -9.45
CA GLU A 60 -17.72 -13.36 -8.60
C GLU A 60 -17.97 -13.79 -7.14
N GLU A 61 -18.71 -14.88 -6.93
CA GLU A 61 -18.97 -15.49 -5.63
C GLU A 61 -17.67 -15.97 -4.98
N VAL A 62 -16.82 -16.73 -5.70
CA VAL A 62 -15.57 -17.23 -5.12
C VAL A 62 -14.59 -16.11 -4.78
N ILE A 63 -14.54 -15.04 -5.59
CA ILE A 63 -13.73 -13.85 -5.30
C ILE A 63 -14.24 -13.18 -4.02
N LYS A 64 -15.56 -13.02 -3.88
CA LYS A 64 -16.17 -12.45 -2.68
C LYS A 64 -15.86 -13.29 -1.44
N LEU A 65 -16.04 -14.61 -1.52
CA LEU A 65 -15.73 -15.53 -0.42
C LEU A 65 -14.24 -15.50 -0.06
N ALA A 66 -13.34 -15.61 -1.03
CA ALA A 66 -11.90 -15.56 -0.76
C ALA A 66 -11.43 -14.23 -0.14
N ASN A 67 -12.08 -13.11 -0.52
CA ASN A 67 -11.80 -11.79 0.03
C ASN A 67 -12.45 -11.52 1.39
N ASP A 68 -13.48 -12.28 1.78
CA ASP A 68 -14.14 -12.26 3.09
C ASP A 68 -13.29 -12.99 4.15
N SER A 69 -12.06 -12.52 4.28
CA SER A 69 -11.09 -12.95 5.28
C SER A 69 -10.36 -11.73 5.82
N ASN A 70 -10.09 -11.76 7.13
CA ASN A 70 -9.26 -10.80 7.82
C ASN A 70 -7.78 -10.91 7.41
N TYR A 71 -7.40 -12.04 6.81
CA TYR A 71 -6.05 -12.37 6.38
C TYR A 71 -5.90 -12.24 4.86
N GLY A 72 -4.65 -12.11 4.41
CA GLY A 72 -4.31 -11.90 3.01
C GLY A 72 -2.83 -12.15 2.73
N LEU A 73 -2.26 -13.22 3.29
CA LEU A 73 -0.85 -13.56 3.04
C LEU A 73 -0.67 -14.01 1.60
N GLY A 74 -1.35 -15.08 1.19
CA GLY A 74 -1.28 -15.59 -0.16
C GLY A 74 -2.47 -16.44 -0.55
N CYS A 75 -2.57 -16.73 -1.85
CA CYS A 75 -3.59 -17.60 -2.41
C CYS A 75 -3.02 -18.53 -3.48
N ALA A 76 -3.79 -19.56 -3.81
CA ALA A 76 -3.54 -20.44 -4.95
C ALA A 76 -4.84 -20.59 -5.74
N VAL A 77 -4.77 -20.44 -7.07
CA VAL A 77 -5.93 -20.58 -7.96
C VAL A 77 -5.65 -21.70 -8.96
N PHE A 78 -6.47 -22.75 -8.91
CA PHE A 78 -6.41 -23.89 -9.83
C PHE A 78 -7.55 -23.82 -10.84
N SER A 79 -7.24 -23.89 -12.13
CA SER A 79 -8.22 -23.87 -13.22
C SER A 79 -7.64 -24.52 -14.48
N GLY A 80 -8.48 -25.24 -15.22
CA GLY A 80 -8.13 -25.72 -16.57
C GLY A 80 -7.95 -24.58 -17.60
N SER A 81 -8.45 -23.38 -17.29
CA SER A 81 -8.20 -22.16 -18.08
C SER A 81 -7.27 -21.23 -17.32
N GLN A 82 -6.04 -21.09 -17.82
CA GLN A 82 -5.03 -20.21 -17.22
C GLN A 82 -5.48 -18.74 -17.22
N LYS A 83 -6.15 -18.28 -18.28
CA LYS A 83 -6.71 -16.92 -18.36
C LYS A 83 -7.73 -16.66 -17.25
N ARG A 84 -8.61 -17.63 -16.97
CA ARG A 84 -9.57 -17.55 -15.87
C ARG A 84 -8.85 -17.48 -14.52
N ALA A 85 -7.85 -18.33 -14.30
CA ALA A 85 -7.09 -18.33 -13.05
C ALA A 85 -6.41 -16.99 -12.79
N ILE A 86 -5.75 -16.41 -13.81
CA ILE A 86 -5.11 -15.10 -13.71
C ILE A 86 -6.14 -14.01 -13.40
N LYS A 87 -7.30 -14.00 -14.06
CA LYS A 87 -8.38 -13.03 -13.81
C LYS A 87 -8.93 -13.12 -12.39
N ILE A 88 -9.08 -14.33 -11.84
CA ILE A 88 -9.52 -14.53 -10.46
C ILE A 88 -8.43 -14.03 -9.51
N ALA A 89 -7.19 -14.50 -9.68
CA ALA A 89 -6.07 -14.14 -8.81
C ALA A 89 -5.81 -12.62 -8.74
N SER A 90 -5.95 -11.90 -9.85
CA SER A 90 -5.77 -10.44 -9.88
C SER A 90 -6.81 -9.65 -9.07
N GLN A 91 -7.92 -10.29 -8.67
CA GLN A 91 -9.00 -9.69 -7.88
C GLN A 91 -8.98 -10.15 -6.42
N LEU A 92 -8.08 -11.08 -6.07
CA LEU A 92 -7.92 -11.53 -4.68
C LEU A 92 -7.03 -10.56 -3.90
N GLN A 93 -7.49 -10.18 -2.71
CA GLN A 93 -6.83 -9.27 -1.79
C GLN A 93 -5.80 -10.03 -0.94
N CYS A 94 -4.74 -10.48 -1.59
CA CYS A 94 -3.63 -11.18 -0.97
C CYS A 94 -2.28 -10.65 -1.46
N GLY A 95 -1.23 -10.91 -0.70
CA GLY A 95 0.09 -10.43 -1.05
C GLY A 95 0.84 -11.26 -2.09
N VAL A 96 0.59 -12.56 -2.16
CA VAL A 96 1.17 -13.47 -3.16
C VAL A 96 0.11 -14.39 -3.76
N ALA A 97 0.21 -14.71 -5.05
CA ALA A 97 -0.73 -15.61 -5.72
C ALA A 97 0.04 -16.64 -6.56
N ALA A 98 -0.37 -17.90 -6.46
CA ALA A 98 0.12 -18.99 -7.32
C ALA A 98 -1.00 -19.45 -8.26
N ILE A 99 -0.65 -19.70 -9.52
CA ILE A 99 -1.60 -20.18 -10.55
C ILE A 99 -1.27 -21.64 -10.87
N ASN A 100 -2.23 -22.53 -10.68
CA ASN A 100 -2.08 -23.98 -10.90
C ASN A 100 -0.92 -24.61 -10.11
N ASP A 101 -0.60 -24.03 -8.96
CA ASP A 101 0.47 -24.47 -8.07
C ASP A 101 0.19 -23.96 -6.66
N PHE A 102 0.89 -24.49 -5.66
CA PHE A 102 0.75 -24.12 -4.27
C PHE A 102 2.12 -23.79 -3.65
N ALA A 103 2.20 -22.66 -2.95
CA ALA A 103 3.40 -22.17 -2.26
C ALA A 103 4.66 -21.97 -3.14
N SER A 104 4.58 -22.13 -4.47
CA SER A 104 5.73 -21.96 -5.36
C SER A 104 6.27 -20.54 -5.42
N SER A 105 5.46 -19.53 -5.10
CA SER A 105 5.92 -18.15 -4.92
C SER A 105 7.03 -18.02 -3.87
N TYR A 106 7.04 -18.89 -2.85
CA TYR A 106 8.09 -18.93 -1.83
C TYR A 106 9.43 -19.43 -2.37
N MET A 107 9.43 -20.23 -3.44
CA MET A 107 10.66 -20.71 -4.08
C MET A 107 11.26 -19.66 -5.04
N CYS A 108 10.45 -18.70 -5.48
CA CYS A 108 10.86 -17.65 -6.41
C CYS A 108 11.37 -16.41 -5.67
N GLN A 109 12.60 -16.46 -5.14
CA GLN A 109 13.20 -15.41 -4.29
C GLN A 109 13.36 -14.04 -4.97
N SER A 110 13.25 -13.97 -6.31
CA SER A 110 13.22 -12.71 -7.06
C SER A 110 11.88 -11.98 -6.96
N LEU A 111 10.81 -12.64 -6.52
CA LEU A 111 9.49 -12.04 -6.33
C LEU A 111 9.38 -11.46 -4.90
N PRO A 112 8.70 -10.32 -4.73
CA PRO A 112 8.40 -9.81 -3.40
C PRO A 112 7.41 -10.73 -2.67
N PHE A 113 7.69 -10.99 -1.39
CA PHE A 113 6.83 -11.77 -0.51
C PHE A 113 6.37 -10.90 0.67
N GLY A 114 5.09 -11.01 1.02
CA GLY A 114 4.50 -10.32 2.16
C GLY A 114 2.99 -10.45 2.12
N GLY A 115 2.30 -10.07 3.19
CA GLY A 115 0.84 -10.08 3.24
C GLY A 115 0.20 -8.73 2.98
N VAL A 116 -1.12 -8.70 3.11
CA VAL A 116 -1.95 -7.50 3.29
C VAL A 116 -2.95 -7.77 4.43
N LYS A 117 -3.73 -6.76 4.84
CA LYS A 117 -4.69 -6.84 5.95
C LYS A 117 -3.97 -7.25 7.26
N HIS A 118 -4.54 -8.17 8.04
CA HIS A 118 -3.90 -8.67 9.26
C HIS A 118 -2.69 -9.58 9.00
N SER A 119 -2.42 -9.98 7.75
CA SER A 119 -1.22 -10.75 7.41
C SER A 119 0.05 -9.90 7.29
N GLY A 120 -0.02 -8.59 7.56
CA GLY A 120 1.13 -7.71 7.69
C GLY A 120 1.21 -6.63 6.61
N PHE A 121 2.27 -5.83 6.72
CA PHE A 121 2.58 -4.71 5.83
C PHE A 121 4.04 -4.80 5.37
N GLY A 122 4.34 -4.19 4.22
CA GLY A 122 5.67 -4.26 3.61
C GLY A 122 5.90 -5.54 2.81
N ARG A 123 7.12 -5.69 2.29
CA ARG A 123 7.57 -6.83 1.48
C ARG A 123 9.00 -7.18 1.85
N PHE A 124 9.32 -8.47 1.84
CA PHE A 124 10.69 -9.00 1.82
C PHE A 124 10.92 -9.78 0.53
N ALA A 125 12.16 -10.23 0.30
CA ALA A 125 12.59 -10.82 -0.98
C ALA A 125 12.50 -9.86 -2.17
N GLY A 126 13.08 -10.25 -3.32
CA GLY A 126 13.18 -9.37 -4.48
C GLY A 126 13.93 -8.05 -4.22
N VAL A 127 13.73 -7.10 -5.11
CA VAL A 127 14.33 -5.75 -5.01
C VAL A 127 13.64 -4.95 -3.90
N GLU A 128 12.35 -5.19 -3.68
CA GLU A 128 11.52 -4.55 -2.67
C GLU A 128 12.03 -4.85 -1.26
N GLY A 129 12.38 -6.11 -0.98
CA GLY A 129 12.93 -6.52 0.30
C GLY A 129 14.28 -5.89 0.60
N LEU A 130 15.16 -5.80 -0.39
CA LEU A 130 16.45 -5.11 -0.22
C LEU A 130 16.25 -3.62 0.06
N ARG A 131 15.34 -2.97 -0.69
CA ARG A 131 14.99 -1.56 -0.47
C ARG A 131 14.37 -1.30 0.90
N ALA A 132 13.63 -2.27 1.46
CA ALA A 132 13.06 -2.16 2.80
C ALA A 132 14.13 -2.11 3.91
N CYS A 133 15.34 -2.65 3.65
CA CYS A 133 16.49 -2.56 4.55
C CYS A 133 17.30 -1.26 4.38
N CYS A 134 16.94 -0.39 3.44
CA CYS A 134 17.66 0.85 3.15
C CYS A 134 17.00 2.06 3.83
N LEU A 135 17.82 3.01 4.29
CA LEU A 135 17.34 4.33 4.68
C LEU A 135 17.19 5.19 3.41
N VAL A 136 15.95 5.50 3.03
CA VAL A 136 15.68 6.39 1.89
C VAL A 136 16.01 7.83 2.27
N LYS A 137 16.94 8.46 1.54
CA LYS A 137 17.33 9.86 1.72
C LYS A 137 17.06 10.65 0.44
N SER A 138 16.21 11.67 0.53
CA SER A 138 16.05 12.66 -0.53
C SER A 138 17.17 13.70 -0.44
N VAL A 139 17.82 13.97 -1.56
CA VAL A 139 18.83 15.04 -1.71
C VAL A 139 18.39 15.92 -2.86
N VAL A 140 18.40 17.23 -2.64
CA VAL A 140 18.07 18.23 -3.65
C VAL A 140 19.25 19.18 -3.79
N GLU A 141 19.60 19.52 -5.02
CA GLU A 141 20.65 20.47 -5.35
C GLU A 141 20.19 21.42 -6.45
N ASP A 142 20.73 22.64 -6.41
CA ASP A 142 20.54 23.60 -7.49
C ASP A 142 21.36 23.15 -8.70
N ARG A 143 20.68 22.87 -9.82
CA ARG A 143 21.29 22.38 -11.08
C ARG A 143 22.48 23.22 -11.55
N PHE A 144 22.47 24.53 -11.30
CA PHE A 144 23.50 25.46 -11.77
C PHE A 144 24.21 26.17 -10.62
N TRP A 145 24.41 25.51 -9.48
CA TRP A 145 25.28 26.04 -8.43
C TRP A 145 26.69 26.32 -8.97
N PRO A 146 27.30 27.51 -8.75
CA PRO A 146 26.88 28.62 -7.89
C PRO A 146 26.13 29.78 -8.60
N TYR A 147 25.84 29.66 -9.90
CA TYR A 147 25.32 30.74 -10.75
C TYR A 147 23.82 31.01 -10.56
N ILE A 148 23.01 29.96 -10.39
CA ILE A 148 21.57 30.08 -10.13
C ILE A 148 21.29 29.37 -8.81
N LYS A 149 20.91 30.15 -7.81
CA LYS A 149 20.57 29.69 -6.46
C LYS A 149 19.08 29.83 -6.25
N THR A 150 18.41 28.78 -5.78
CA THR A 150 17.01 28.86 -5.41
C THR A 150 16.91 29.54 -4.04
N VAL A 151 17.00 30.87 -4.03
CA VAL A 151 16.79 31.66 -2.81
C VAL A 151 15.30 31.87 -2.63
N ILE A 152 14.83 31.67 -1.40
CA ILE A 152 13.46 31.98 -1.02
C ILE A 152 13.22 33.50 -1.25
N PRO A 153 12.26 33.90 -2.11
CA PRO A 153 11.96 35.31 -2.35
C PRO A 153 11.66 36.07 -1.06
N LYS A 154 12.14 37.32 -0.96
CA LYS A 154 12.01 38.16 0.25
C LYS A 154 10.60 38.23 0.84
N PRO A 155 9.49 38.36 0.07
CA PRO A 155 8.15 38.43 0.66
C PRO A 155 7.78 37.20 1.50
N ILE A 156 8.23 36.02 1.08
CA ILE A 156 7.94 34.74 1.77
C ILE A 156 9.12 34.27 2.63
N GLN A 157 10.22 35.00 2.65
CA GLN A 157 11.36 34.74 3.51
C GLN A 157 11.08 35.28 4.92
N TYR A 158 11.43 34.53 5.96
CA TYR A 158 11.24 34.99 7.33
C TYR A 158 12.15 36.19 7.66
N PRO A 159 11.65 37.26 8.34
CA PRO A 159 10.26 37.44 8.82
C PRO A 159 9.27 37.73 7.68
N ILE A 160 8.13 37.04 7.71
CA ILE A 160 7.14 37.03 6.62
C ILE A 160 6.52 38.42 6.46
N ALA A 161 6.48 38.93 5.23
CA ALA A 161 5.85 40.21 4.93
C ALA A 161 4.31 40.12 4.94
N GLU A 162 3.62 41.22 5.20
CA GLU A 162 2.14 41.24 5.26
C GLU A 162 1.49 40.82 3.92
N ASN A 163 2.12 41.14 2.80
CA ASN A 163 1.66 40.77 1.45
C ASN A 163 2.24 39.42 0.94
N ALA A 164 2.86 38.62 1.81
CA ALA A 164 3.47 37.34 1.43
C ALA A 164 2.47 36.34 0.83
N PHE A 165 1.25 36.33 1.36
CA PHE A 165 0.19 35.44 0.89
C PHE A 165 -0.23 35.78 -0.55
N GLU A 166 -0.47 37.06 -0.84
CA GLU A 166 -0.83 37.54 -2.18
C GLU A 166 0.29 37.31 -3.19
N PHE A 167 1.55 37.48 -2.74
CA PHE A 167 2.72 37.15 -3.53
C PHE A 167 2.76 35.65 -3.88
N GLN A 168 2.54 34.78 -2.90
CA GLN A 168 2.57 33.33 -3.09
C GLN A 168 1.44 32.86 -4.03
N VAL A 169 0.23 33.38 -3.85
CA VAL A 169 -0.91 33.08 -4.73
C VAL A 169 -0.60 33.50 -6.16
N SER A 170 -0.14 34.74 -6.35
CA SER A 170 0.22 35.25 -7.67
C SER A 170 1.37 34.46 -8.31
N LEU A 171 2.34 33.98 -7.52
CA LEU A 171 3.45 33.16 -7.99
C LEU A 171 2.98 31.76 -8.44
N VAL A 172 2.12 31.12 -7.66
CA VAL A 172 1.54 29.82 -8.01
C VAL A 172 0.66 29.95 -9.27
N GLU A 173 -0.18 30.98 -9.36
CA GLU A 173 -1.02 31.24 -10.53
C GLU A 173 -0.19 31.54 -11.79
N THR A 174 0.93 32.25 -11.64
CA THR A 174 1.86 32.52 -12.73
C THR A 174 2.50 31.24 -13.28
N LEU A 175 2.94 30.35 -12.38
CA LEU A 175 3.63 29.11 -12.77
C LEU A 175 2.68 28.00 -13.25
N TYR A 176 1.53 27.85 -12.57
CA TYR A 176 0.64 26.70 -12.72
C TYR A 176 -0.78 27.04 -13.18
N GLY A 177 -1.11 28.30 -13.45
CA GLY A 177 -2.45 28.68 -13.92
C GLY A 177 -2.88 27.92 -15.18
N MET A 178 -4.14 27.51 -15.28
CA MET A 178 -4.61 26.72 -16.44
C MET A 178 -4.77 27.55 -17.71
N ASN A 179 -5.04 28.86 -17.58
CA ASN A 179 -5.30 29.77 -18.70
C ASN A 179 -4.16 30.77 -18.91
N ILE A 180 -3.87 31.09 -20.17
CA ILE A 180 -2.80 32.04 -20.53
C ILE A 180 -3.09 33.46 -20.01
N TRP A 181 -4.35 33.86 -20.01
CA TRP A 181 -4.80 35.17 -19.55
C TRP A 181 -4.69 35.32 -18.04
N ASP A 182 -4.99 34.26 -17.29
CA ASP A 182 -4.85 34.25 -15.83
C ASP A 182 -3.37 34.28 -15.45
N ARG A 183 -2.50 33.57 -16.17
CA ARG A 183 -1.04 33.68 -16.00
C ARG A 183 -0.53 35.10 -16.27
N LEU A 184 -0.96 35.73 -17.36
CA LEU A 184 -0.56 37.11 -17.69
C LEU A 184 -1.03 38.10 -16.63
N ARG A 185 -2.27 37.96 -16.13
CA ARG A 185 -2.78 38.78 -15.03
C ARG A 185 -1.99 38.55 -13.75
N ALA A 186 -1.70 37.30 -13.40
CA ALA A 186 -0.89 36.94 -12.24
C ALA A 186 0.53 37.50 -12.33
N VAL A 187 1.16 37.51 -13.51
CA VAL A 187 2.45 38.17 -13.74
C VAL A 187 2.36 39.66 -13.46
N THR A 188 1.32 40.35 -13.96
CA THR A 188 1.15 41.78 -13.68
C THR A 188 0.92 42.08 -12.21
N ASN A 189 0.19 41.22 -11.49
CA ASN A 189 -0.03 41.35 -10.05
C ASN A 189 1.26 41.10 -9.27
N LEU A 190 2.04 40.08 -9.65
CA LEU A 190 3.33 39.77 -9.04
C LEU A 190 4.32 40.93 -9.20
N LEU A 191 4.37 41.54 -10.39
CA LEU A 191 5.18 42.73 -10.64
C LEU A 191 4.76 43.91 -9.76
N LYS A 192 3.45 44.16 -9.59
CA LYS A 192 2.96 45.21 -8.69
C LYS A 192 3.40 44.98 -7.24
N ILE A 193 3.20 43.76 -6.74
CA ILE A 193 3.56 43.37 -5.37
C ILE A 193 5.07 43.53 -5.11
N LEU A 194 5.91 43.19 -6.09
CA LEU A 194 7.37 43.40 -6.01
C LEU A 194 7.76 44.89 -6.07
N THR A 195 6.97 45.72 -6.76
CA THR A 195 7.24 47.15 -6.92
C THR A 195 6.85 47.93 -5.65
N ASP A 196 5.68 47.62 -5.05
CA ASP A 196 5.19 48.24 -3.82
C ASP A 196 6.03 47.87 -2.58
N GLN A 197 6.74 46.74 -2.59
CA GLN A 197 7.70 46.44 -1.53
C GLN A 197 8.93 47.35 -1.54
N LYS A 198 9.34 47.83 -2.73
CA LYS A 198 10.53 48.68 -2.87
C LYS A 198 10.31 50.06 -2.24
N SER A 199 9.08 50.56 -2.22
CA SER A 199 8.72 51.83 -1.56
C SER A 199 8.65 51.71 -0.04
N HIS A 200 8.10 50.62 0.50
CA HIS A 200 8.02 50.40 1.95
C HIS A 200 9.37 50.09 2.63
N GLN A 201 10.32 49.46 1.92
CA GLN A 201 11.67 49.25 2.47
C GLN A 201 12.50 50.53 2.51
N VAL A 202 12.37 51.42 1.52
CA VAL A 202 13.09 52.71 1.47
C VAL A 202 12.65 53.64 2.61
N GLN A 203 11.35 53.68 2.93
CA GLN A 203 10.84 54.49 4.03
C GLN A 203 11.26 54.00 5.43
N ARG A 204 11.49 52.69 5.60
CA ARG A 204 11.90 52.11 6.89
C ARG A 204 13.41 52.20 7.13
N SER A 205 14.22 52.24 6.07
CA SER A 205 15.66 52.53 6.20
C SER A 205 15.95 54.01 6.47
N GLU A 206 15.16 54.94 5.93
CA GLU A 206 15.32 56.38 6.21
C GLU A 206 14.87 56.77 7.64
N SER A 207 13.99 56.00 8.27
CA SER A 207 13.60 56.23 9.67
C SER A 207 14.61 55.71 10.69
N ASP A 208 15.40 54.69 10.34
CA ASP A 208 16.36 54.04 11.25
C ASP A 208 17.74 54.75 11.25
N ASP A 209 18.04 55.59 10.25
CA ASP A 209 19.27 56.42 10.17
C ASP A 209 19.17 57.76 10.95
N CYS A 210 18.04 58.03 11.60
CA CYS A 210 17.78 59.28 12.35
C CYS A 210 17.76 59.11 13.88
N THR A 211 18.39 58.07 14.43
CA THR A 211 18.59 57.85 15.87
C THR A 211 20.01 57.43 16.21
#